data_AF-X0YNT1-F1
#
_entry.id   AF-X0YNT1-F1
#
_cell.length_a   1.000
_cell.length_b   1.000
_cell.length_c   1.000
_cell.angle_alpha   90.00
_cell.angle_beta   90.00
_cell.angle_gamma   90.00
#
_symmetry.space_group_name_H-M   'P 1'
#
loop_
_entity.id
_entity.type
_entity.pdbx_description
1 polymer ?
#
loop_
_entity_poly.entity_id
_entity_poly.type
_entity_poly.pdbx_seq_one_letter_code
_entity_poly.pdbx_strand_id
1 'polypeptide(L)'
;MADKIDKSLTQGPRSSVNIPGQEEINEAIEQEVVEAQDTPGPVEIEESEDGSVTVDFDPNAASPEGGDEHYANLAEFLPDEVLDELGSSLTQKYNDYNASRKDWEQSYTKGLDLLGFKYDMRTEPFQGASGATHPVLAEAVTQFQALAYKELLP
;
A
#
# COMPACT_ATOMS: atom_id res chain seq x y z
N MET A 1 -48.44 32.10 -15.13
CA MET A 1 -47.24 31.33 -14.70
C MET A 1 -47.76 29.98 -14.21
N ALA A 2 -47.11 28.90 -14.65
CA ALA A 2 -47.70 27.56 -14.79
C ALA A 2 -48.24 26.94 -13.48
N ASP A 3 -49.48 26.46 -13.57
CA ASP A 3 -50.03 25.40 -12.73
C ASP A 3 -49.86 24.09 -13.52
N LYS A 4 -48.98 23.20 -13.05
CA LYS A 4 -48.82 21.84 -13.57
C LYS A 4 -48.64 20.90 -12.38
N ILE A 5 -49.73 20.69 -11.67
CA ILE A 5 -49.85 19.58 -10.73
C ILE A 5 -50.36 18.40 -11.56
N ASP A 6 -49.45 17.47 -11.87
CA ASP A 6 -49.76 16.27 -12.65
C ASP A 6 -50.69 15.35 -11.84
N LYS A 7 -51.93 15.22 -12.31
CA LYS A 7 -53.01 14.47 -11.66
C LYS A 7 -53.31 13.18 -12.43
N SER A 8 -52.26 12.41 -12.72
CA SER A 8 -52.33 11.18 -13.55
C SER A 8 -52.17 9.86 -12.77
N LEU A 9 -52.35 9.84 -11.45
CA LEU A 9 -52.16 8.63 -10.64
C LEU A 9 -53.34 7.64 -10.60
N THR A 10 -54.42 7.82 -11.38
CA THR A 10 -55.63 6.98 -11.19
C THR A 10 -55.90 5.88 -12.21
N GLN A 11 -55.20 5.74 -13.34
CA GLN A 11 -55.40 4.59 -14.24
C GLN A 11 -54.15 4.22 -15.05
N GLY A 12 -53.19 3.53 -14.42
CA GLY A 12 -52.19 2.72 -15.13
C GLY A 12 -52.76 1.33 -15.48
N PRO A 13 -52.30 0.67 -16.56
CA PRO A 13 -52.68 -0.72 -16.85
C PRO A 13 -52.30 -1.60 -15.66
N ARG A 14 -53.21 -2.47 -15.23
CA ARG A 14 -53.01 -3.35 -14.06
C ARG A 14 -51.71 -4.14 -14.25
N SER A 15 -50.67 -3.81 -13.49
CA SER A 15 -49.43 -4.59 -13.46
C SER A 15 -49.69 -5.84 -12.62
N SER A 16 -49.78 -7.00 -13.26
CA SER A 16 -49.80 -8.29 -12.59
C SER A 16 -48.39 -8.59 -12.09
N VAL A 17 -48.17 -8.49 -10.78
CA VAL A 17 -46.99 -9.07 -10.13
C VAL A 17 -47.27 -10.56 -10.01
N ASN A 18 -46.52 -11.37 -10.77
CA ASN A 18 -46.53 -12.82 -10.64
C ASN A 18 -45.68 -13.16 -9.40
N ILE A 19 -46.35 -13.51 -8.30
CA ILE A 19 -45.68 -14.00 -7.10
C ILE A 19 -45.38 -15.47 -7.40
N PRO A 20 -44.10 -15.90 -7.40
CA PRO A 20 -43.76 -17.28 -7.68
C PRO A 20 -44.49 -18.23 -6.73
N GLY A 21 -44.83 -19.42 -7.21
CA GLY A 21 -45.58 -20.41 -6.43
C GLY A 21 -44.80 -20.83 -5.18
N GLN A 22 -45.50 -21.23 -4.11
CA GLN A 22 -44.85 -21.76 -2.91
C GLN A 22 -43.94 -22.96 -3.20
N GLU A 23 -44.19 -23.72 -4.27
CA GLU A 23 -43.34 -24.83 -4.70
C GLU A 23 -41.97 -24.36 -5.21
N GLU A 24 -41.88 -23.31 -6.04
CA GLU A 24 -40.59 -22.75 -6.49
C GLU A 24 -39.77 -22.16 -5.33
N ILE A 25 -40.43 -21.59 -4.33
CA ILE A 25 -39.77 -21.08 -3.13
C ILE A 25 -39.21 -22.25 -2.30
N ASN A 26 -39.95 -23.35 -2.17
CA ASN A 26 -39.49 -24.52 -1.43
C ASN A 26 -38.35 -25.24 -2.17
N GLU A 27 -38.42 -25.38 -3.49
CA GLU A 27 -37.34 -25.95 -4.30
C GLU A 27 -36.06 -25.10 -4.23
N ALA A 28 -36.18 -23.77 -4.22
CA ALA A 28 -35.03 -22.87 -4.04
C ALA A 28 -34.39 -23.00 -2.65
N ILE A 29 -35.21 -23.14 -1.60
CA ILE A 29 -34.72 -23.38 -0.23
C ILE A 29 -34.07 -24.76 -0.12
N GLU A 30 -34.65 -25.80 -0.72
CA GLU A 30 -34.08 -27.14 -0.74
C GLU A 30 -32.75 -27.17 -1.51
N GLN A 31 -32.63 -26.45 -2.63
CA GLN A 31 -31.37 -26.31 -3.36
C GLN A 31 -30.30 -25.58 -2.54
N GLU A 32 -30.66 -24.47 -1.87
CA GLU A 32 -29.74 -23.73 -1.01
C GLU A 32 -29.27 -24.56 0.22
N VAL A 33 -30.14 -25.40 0.77
CA VAL A 33 -29.80 -26.32 1.87
C VAL A 33 -28.91 -27.48 1.39
N VAL A 34 -29.11 -27.97 0.17
CA VAL A 34 -28.23 -29.01 -0.42
C VAL A 34 -26.84 -28.43 -0.73
N GLU A 35 -26.76 -27.23 -1.31
CA GLU A 35 -25.47 -26.56 -1.56
C GLU A 35 -24.70 -26.28 -0.27
N ALA A 36 -25.39 -25.92 0.83
CA ALA A 36 -24.76 -25.72 2.14
C ALA A 36 -24.32 -27.02 2.84
N GLN A 37 -24.87 -28.18 2.44
CA GLN A 37 -24.45 -29.49 2.96
C GLN A 37 -23.28 -30.11 2.19
N ASP A 38 -23.09 -29.72 0.92
CA ASP A 38 -22.02 -30.21 0.03
C ASP A 38 -20.73 -29.36 0.10
N THR A 39 -20.77 -28.21 0.79
CA THR A 39 -19.53 -27.48 1.13
C THR A 39 -18.82 -28.20 2.27
N PRO A 40 -17.60 -28.74 2.07
CA PRO A 40 -16.85 -29.36 3.14
C PRO A 40 -16.63 -28.31 4.24
N GLY A 41 -17.02 -28.66 5.47
CA GLY A 41 -16.78 -27.82 6.63
C GLY A 41 -15.27 -27.67 6.90
N PRO A 42 -14.86 -26.82 7.87
CA PRO A 42 -13.45 -26.57 8.19
C PRO A 42 -12.64 -27.81 8.60
N VAL A 43 -13.32 -28.91 8.93
CA VAL A 43 -12.74 -30.19 9.31
C VAL A 43 -13.57 -31.30 8.65
N GLU A 44 -12.94 -32.08 7.79
CA GLU A 44 -13.56 -33.27 7.18
C GLU A 44 -13.05 -34.52 7.92
N ILE A 45 -13.98 -35.36 8.36
CA ILE A 45 -13.69 -36.55 9.16
C ILE A 45 -14.18 -37.76 8.36
N GLU A 46 -13.25 -38.45 7.70
CA GLU A 46 -13.55 -39.68 6.95
C GLU A 46 -13.25 -40.91 7.82
N GLU A 47 -14.28 -41.62 8.25
CA GLU A 47 -14.14 -42.91 8.91
C GLU A 47 -14.02 -44.01 7.85
N SER A 48 -12.85 -44.65 7.77
CA SER A 48 -12.58 -45.77 6.87
C SER A 48 -13.12 -47.09 7.43
N GLU A 49 -13.44 -48.04 6.55
CA GLU A 49 -14.01 -49.36 6.90
C GLU A 49 -13.13 -50.21 7.83
N ASP A 50 -11.84 -49.90 7.95
CA ASP A 50 -10.88 -50.52 8.88
C ASP A 50 -10.90 -49.89 10.29
N GLY A 51 -11.79 -48.93 10.55
CA GLY A 51 -11.87 -48.19 11.81
C GLY A 51 -10.80 -47.11 11.98
N SER A 52 -10.05 -46.77 10.93
CA SER A 52 -9.16 -45.61 10.90
C SER A 52 -9.93 -44.34 10.55
N VAL A 53 -9.60 -43.23 11.19
CA VAL A 53 -10.21 -41.92 10.94
C VAL A 53 -9.18 -41.01 10.27
N THR A 54 -9.48 -40.52 9.08
CA THR A 54 -8.69 -39.47 8.41
C THR A 54 -9.35 -38.13 8.71
N VAL A 55 -8.57 -37.19 9.26
CA VAL A 55 -9.03 -35.83 9.56
C VAL A 55 -8.32 -34.88 8.60
N ASP A 56 -9.06 -34.30 7.67
CA ASP A 56 -8.57 -33.25 6.77
C ASP A 56 -8.89 -31.87 7.37
N PHE A 57 -7.90 -30.98 7.38
CA PHE A 57 -8.02 -29.63 7.90
C PHE A 57 -7.78 -28.66 6.75
N ASP A 58 -8.78 -27.83 6.44
CA ASP A 58 -8.62 -26.79 5.42
C ASP A 58 -7.58 -25.75 5.91
N PRO A 59 -6.44 -25.58 5.21
CA PRO A 59 -5.42 -24.59 5.58
C PRO A 59 -5.92 -23.14 5.51
N ASN A 60 -7.01 -22.88 4.76
CA ASN A 60 -7.59 -21.54 4.65
C ASN A 60 -8.52 -21.19 5.81
N ALA A 61 -8.99 -22.18 6.60
CA ALA A 61 -9.88 -21.93 7.74
C ALA A 61 -9.22 -21.10 8.86
N ALA A 62 -7.89 -21.03 8.87
CA ALA A 62 -7.10 -20.21 9.81
C ALA A 62 -6.55 -18.92 9.20
N SER A 63 -6.77 -18.67 7.91
CA SER A 63 -6.28 -17.47 7.24
C SER A 63 -7.21 -16.28 7.58
N PRO A 64 -6.68 -15.11 7.99
CA PRO A 64 -7.50 -13.93 8.21
C PRO A 64 -8.30 -13.58 6.95
N GLU A 65 -9.62 -13.36 7.09
CA GLU A 65 -10.47 -12.91 5.97
C GLU A 65 -9.85 -11.65 5.32
N GLY A 66 -9.48 -11.74 4.04
CA GLY A 66 -8.93 -10.62 3.26
C GLY A 66 -7.41 -10.59 3.09
N GLY A 67 -6.67 -11.58 3.61
CA GLY A 67 -5.21 -11.69 3.42
C GLY A 67 -4.74 -12.20 2.05
N ASP A 68 -5.64 -12.69 1.21
CA ASP A 68 -5.29 -13.40 -0.05
C ASP A 68 -5.12 -12.47 -1.27
N GLU A 69 -5.52 -11.21 -1.16
CA GLU A 69 -5.35 -10.23 -2.25
C GLU A 69 -3.93 -9.66 -2.23
N HIS A 70 -3.20 -9.76 -3.35
CA HIS A 70 -1.82 -9.26 -3.49
C HIS A 70 -1.61 -7.76 -3.15
N TYR A 71 -2.68 -6.96 -3.21
CA TYR A 71 -2.66 -5.52 -2.92
C TYR A 71 -3.28 -5.16 -1.58
N ALA A 72 -3.66 -6.15 -0.77
CA ALA A 72 -4.26 -5.92 0.53
C ALA A 72 -3.25 -5.23 1.46
N ASN A 73 -3.75 -4.30 2.26
CA ASN A 73 -2.96 -3.67 3.30
C ASN A 73 -2.80 -4.63 4.48
N LEU A 74 -1.66 -5.30 4.54
CA LEU A 74 -1.35 -6.28 5.59
C LEU A 74 -1.47 -5.70 7.01
N ALA A 75 -1.29 -4.38 7.17
CA ALA A 75 -1.39 -3.75 8.48
C ALA A 75 -2.81 -3.82 9.09
N GLU A 76 -3.86 -3.98 8.27
CA GLU A 76 -5.24 -4.08 8.78
C GLU A 76 -5.56 -5.45 9.39
N PHE A 77 -4.75 -6.47 9.08
CA PHE A 77 -4.93 -7.84 9.56
C PHE A 77 -3.97 -8.20 10.70
N LEU A 78 -3.01 -7.32 11.00
CA LEU A 78 -2.05 -7.54 12.08
C LEU A 78 -2.59 -6.95 13.40
N PRO A 79 -2.37 -7.62 14.55
CA PRO A 79 -2.68 -7.06 15.86
C PRO A 79 -1.88 -5.78 16.15
N ASP A 80 -2.50 -4.83 16.86
CA ASP A 80 -1.89 -3.54 17.24
C ASP A 80 -0.55 -3.70 17.97
N GLU A 81 -0.40 -4.72 18.84
CA GLU A 81 0.85 -4.98 19.56
C GLU A 81 2.04 -5.22 18.61
N VAL A 82 1.81 -5.93 17.51
CA VAL A 82 2.84 -6.20 16.50
C VAL A 82 3.13 -4.95 15.67
N LEU A 83 2.08 -4.20 15.31
CA LEU A 83 2.22 -2.95 14.56
C LEU A 83 2.99 -1.89 15.36
N ASP A 84 2.76 -1.79 16.66
CA ASP A 84 3.43 -0.84 17.54
C ASP A 84 4.93 -1.17 17.67
N GLU A 85 5.28 -2.44 17.87
CA GLU A 85 6.69 -2.87 17.89
C GLU A 85 7.38 -2.59 16.55
N LEU A 86 6.73 -2.95 15.44
CA LEU A 86 7.25 -2.76 14.10
C LEU A 86 7.41 -1.28 13.77
N GLY A 87 6.42 -0.46 14.10
CA GLY A 87 6.42 0.99 13.89
C GLY A 87 7.50 1.69 14.71
N SER A 88 7.69 1.28 15.96
CA SER A 88 8.77 1.75 16.82
C SER A 88 10.15 1.38 16.23
N SER A 89 10.34 0.12 15.84
CA SER A 89 11.58 -0.36 15.22
C SER A 89 11.89 0.38 13.91
N LEU A 90 10.89 0.59 13.06
CA LEU A 90 11.04 1.28 11.79
C LEU A 90 11.41 2.75 12.00
N THR A 91 10.72 3.43 12.91
CA THR A 91 10.99 4.84 13.24
C THR A 91 12.40 5.00 13.81
N GLN A 92 12.82 4.09 14.70
CA GLN A 92 14.17 4.10 15.24
C GLN A 92 15.22 3.91 14.13
N LYS A 93 15.06 2.87 13.29
CA LYS A 93 15.97 2.62 12.16
C LYS A 93 16.05 3.81 11.20
N TYR A 94 14.91 4.46 10.92
CA TYR A 94 14.87 5.66 10.09
C TYR A 94 15.67 6.81 10.72
N ASN A 95 15.46 7.07 12.01
CA ASN A 95 16.16 8.14 12.73
C ASN A 95 17.67 7.87 12.79
N ASP A 96 18.07 6.62 13.08
CA ASP A 96 19.47 6.20 13.11
C ASP A 96 20.12 6.36 11.73
N TYR A 97 19.40 5.97 10.67
CA TYR A 97 19.86 6.15 9.30
C TYR A 97 20.04 7.63 8.93
N ASN A 98 19.05 8.46 9.25
CA ASN A 98 19.10 9.89 8.99
C ASN A 98 20.26 10.55 9.76
N ALA A 99 20.46 10.17 11.02
CA ALA A 99 21.59 10.63 11.83
C ALA A 99 22.94 10.19 11.24
N SER A 100 23.05 8.96 10.73
CA SER A 100 24.29 8.45 10.13
C SER A 100 24.70 9.22 8.87
N ARG A 101 23.73 9.75 8.11
CA ARG A 101 24.00 10.54 6.89
C ARG A 101 24.35 11.99 7.18
N LYS A 102 24.06 12.50 8.38
CA LYS A 102 24.25 13.91 8.73
C LYS A 102 25.68 14.41 8.49
N ASP A 103 26.69 13.61 8.82
CA ASP A 103 28.09 14.01 8.62
C ASP A 103 28.49 14.02 7.15
N TRP A 104 27.96 13.08 6.37
CA TRP A 104 28.13 13.06 4.92
C TRP A 104 27.44 14.27 4.27
N GLU A 105 26.20 14.58 4.66
CA GLU A 105 25.45 15.74 4.16
C GLU A 105 26.15 17.06 4.50
N GLN A 106 26.70 17.19 5.71
CA GLN A 106 27.51 18.34 6.10
C GLN A 106 28.76 18.47 5.23
N SER A 107 29.47 17.37 5.00
CA SER A 107 30.67 17.35 4.16
C SER A 107 30.35 17.70 2.71
N TYR A 108 29.24 17.18 2.18
CA TYR A 108 28.73 17.50 0.86
C TYR A 108 28.35 18.98 0.72
N THR A 109 27.62 19.53 1.69
CA THR A 109 27.21 20.94 1.70
C THR A 109 28.42 21.87 1.78
N LYS A 110 29.40 21.55 2.63
CA LYS A 110 30.67 22.29 2.72
C LYS A 110 31.48 22.19 1.42
N GLY A 111 31.51 21.01 0.80
CA GLY A 111 32.18 20.80 -0.49
C GLY A 111 31.58 21.66 -1.60
N LEU A 112 30.25 21.73 -1.68
CA LEU A 112 29.55 22.61 -2.64
C LEU A 112 29.78 24.10 -2.39
N ASP A 113 29.89 24.50 -1.12
CA ASP A 113 30.19 25.89 -0.73
C ASP A 113 31.60 26.30 -1.19
N LEU A 114 32.60 25.41 -1.00
CA LEU A 114 33.97 25.61 -1.47
C LEU A 114 34.07 25.70 -3.00
N LEU A 115 33.19 24.98 -3.72
CA LEU A 115 33.10 25.04 -5.18
C LEU A 115 32.49 26.37 -5.69
N GLY A 116 31.91 27.18 -4.81
CA GLY A 116 31.41 28.51 -5.14
C GLY A 116 30.10 28.54 -5.93
N PHE A 117 29.32 27.45 -5.90
CA PHE A 117 27.99 27.39 -6.55
C PHE A 117 26.89 28.10 -5.75
N LYS A 118 27.18 28.54 -4.51
CA LYS A 118 26.26 29.36 -3.74
C LYS A 118 26.36 30.83 -4.16
N TYR A 119 25.25 31.37 -4.66
CA TYR A 119 25.02 32.80 -4.73
C TYR A 119 24.69 33.31 -3.32
N ASP A 120 25.71 33.47 -2.47
CA ASP A 120 25.53 34.16 -1.20
C ASP A 120 25.62 35.68 -1.42
N MET A 121 24.59 36.43 -1.01
CA MET A 121 24.62 37.89 -1.02
C MET A 121 25.48 38.36 0.15
N ARG A 122 26.81 38.30 -0.04
CA ARG A 122 27.76 38.81 0.95
C ARG A 122 27.46 40.28 1.25
N THR A 123 27.26 40.59 2.53
CA THR A 123 26.95 41.93 3.04
C THR A 123 28.19 42.65 3.60
N GLU A 124 29.30 41.93 3.83
CA GLU A 124 30.57 42.50 4.28
C GLU A 124 31.69 42.25 3.25
N PRO A 125 32.54 43.26 2.92
CA PRO A 125 32.56 44.64 3.43
C PRO A 125 31.54 45.60 2.78
N PHE A 126 30.85 45.17 1.72
CA PHE A 126 29.69 45.87 1.12
C PHE A 126 28.74 44.86 0.48
N GLN A 127 27.47 45.23 0.31
CA GLN A 127 26.45 44.38 -0.27
C GLN A 127 26.78 44.02 -1.72
N GLY A 128 26.89 42.72 -2.01
CA GLY A 128 27.29 42.22 -3.34
C GLY A 128 28.80 42.14 -3.54
N ALA A 129 29.61 42.18 -2.47
CA ALA A 129 31.04 41.96 -2.57
C ALA A 129 31.34 40.55 -3.09
N SER A 130 32.06 40.46 -4.22
CA SER A 130 32.47 39.18 -4.79
C SER A 130 33.42 38.44 -3.84
N GLY A 131 33.05 37.22 -3.48
CA GLY A 131 33.96 36.28 -2.83
C GLY A 131 34.88 35.63 -3.86
N ALA A 132 36.16 35.48 -3.52
CA ALA A 132 37.08 34.67 -4.30
C ALA A 132 37.01 33.22 -3.80
N THR A 133 36.43 32.32 -4.59
CA THR A 133 36.59 30.87 -4.43
C THR A 133 37.72 30.40 -5.33
N HIS A 134 38.46 29.36 -4.92
CA HIS A 134 39.60 28.88 -5.70
C HIS A 134 39.11 28.00 -6.86
N PRO A 135 39.33 28.38 -8.15
CA PRO A 135 38.80 27.63 -9.29
C PRO A 135 39.40 26.23 -9.47
N VAL A 136 40.55 25.94 -8.85
CA VAL A 136 41.29 24.67 -9.01
C VAL A 136 40.49 23.47 -8.51
N LEU A 137 39.70 23.63 -7.44
CA LEU A 137 38.87 22.53 -6.94
C LEU A 137 37.74 22.17 -7.92
N ALA A 138 37.11 23.17 -8.53
CA ALA A 138 36.06 22.94 -9.53
C ALA A 138 36.64 22.29 -10.81
N GLU A 139 37.80 22.75 -11.25
CA GLU A 139 38.53 22.13 -12.37
C GLU A 139 38.90 20.68 -12.07
N ALA A 140 39.47 20.39 -10.89
CA ALA A 140 39.85 19.04 -10.50
C ALA A 140 38.65 18.08 -10.42
N VAL A 141 37.51 18.54 -9.88
CA VAL A 141 36.28 17.73 -9.79
C VAL A 141 35.73 17.41 -11.18
N THR A 142 35.69 18.38 -12.09
CA THR A 142 35.21 18.15 -13.47
C THR A 142 36.13 17.22 -14.25
N GLN A 143 37.45 17.36 -14.11
CA GLN A 143 38.43 16.45 -14.72
C GLN A 143 38.28 15.02 -14.17
N PHE A 144 38.14 14.88 -12.85
CA PHE A 144 37.89 13.59 -12.21
C PHE A 144 36.60 12.95 -12.72
N GLN A 145 35.50 13.70 -12.78
CA GLN A 145 34.21 13.20 -13.27
C GLN A 145 34.29 12.75 -14.73
N ALA A 146 34.97 13.51 -15.60
CA ALA A 146 35.12 13.16 -17.01
C ALA A 146 35.94 11.87 -17.21
N LEU A 147 37.03 11.70 -16.45
CA LEU A 147 37.84 10.48 -16.46
C LEU A 147 37.08 9.29 -15.88
N ALA A 148 36.42 9.47 -14.73
CA ALA A 148 35.65 8.42 -14.08
C ALA A 148 34.47 7.95 -14.95
N TYR A 149 33.77 8.86 -15.62
CA TYR A 149 32.68 8.49 -16.52
C TYR A 149 33.16 7.60 -17.67
N LYS A 150 34.32 7.92 -18.25
CA LYS A 150 34.95 7.12 -19.30
C LYS A 150 35.34 5.71 -18.82
N GLU A 151 35.75 5.56 -17.57
CA GLU A 151 36.18 4.27 -17.00
C GLU A 151 35.01 3.43 -16.44
N LEU A 152 33.97 4.07 -15.90
CA LEU A 152 32.80 3.38 -15.33
C LEU A 152 31.79 2.92 -16.40
N LEU A 153 31.74 3.63 -17.53
CA LEU A 153 30.83 3.38 -18.64
C LEU A 153 31.64 3.42 -19.96
N PRO A 154 32.41 2.35 -20.28
CA PRO A 154 33.23 2.30 -21.49
C PRO A 154 32.42 2.24 -22.79
#